data_AF-A0A5C6A900-F1
#
_entry.id   AF-A0A5C6A900-F1
#
_cell.length_a   1.000
_cell.length_b   1.000
_cell.length_c   1.000
_cell.angle_alpha   90.00
_cell.angle_beta   90.00
_cell.angle_gamma   90.00
#
_symmetry.space_group_name_H-M   'P 1'
#
loop_
_entity.id
_entity.type
_entity.pdbx_description
1 polymer ?
#
loop_
_entity_poly.entity_id
_entity_poly.type
_entity_poly.pdbx_seq_one_letter_code
_entity_poly.pdbx_strand_id
1 'polypeptide(L)'
;MSTAAFPNESLSQRLPSGDGTPADSTTPAWLVRIDRWAERLGDRVNPIMIKETRQALKSRQFVVTFSVLLVAAFGWTVAGSLSMMPLIYTTPSASRMLIGYYLVLALPMLLVVPLAAYRSLEAEIDDGTLELLSITALSPWQIVLGKLASASLQMMLYLVALFPCVAYAYTLRGVDLPTLALMMSTLIVSALTLTVLALSFAPLARGRTGRISTLLVVLSALLLAEYLIGAAMISMIMYGNPLPVSWTVFILVVATLLAAAISHLLLTTTAAQLTPESENRSSGIRWSLLMLTVLVFAINVFAIEWITEAREQVLAVFMPSIMIMGLLWTFAGAMMAAESAALTPRIQRELPGNFFSRMLLVFFTPGPATGLVFACLGIGTLLIAAMAGTERIQDLGSQVRAREWTLLRHAMVAYCGYLIMFLVLVRWIVAILRINNHPRVEIGLAALIAVAVLSSLVPYSIGLHYNDYRPYSYSGWQITNWVWTIGMIFDNQSLRWVNEVGISSMLMGFLIAIAGVGRRALPMRTATPEAVLAERAK
;
A
#
# COMPACT_ATOMS: atom_id res chain seq x y z
N MET A 1 -36.44 -15.24 64.87
CA MET A 1 -35.81 -15.40 66.20
C MET A 1 -34.88 -16.61 66.13
N SER A 2 -33.59 -16.41 66.44
CA SER A 2 -32.47 -17.37 66.56
C SER A 2 -32.02 -18.09 65.27
N THR A 3 -30.95 -17.74 64.55
CA THR A 3 -29.48 -17.76 64.84
C THR A 3 -28.92 -19.06 65.41
N ALA A 4 -28.08 -19.74 64.62
CA ALA A 4 -26.85 -20.41 65.08
C ALA A 4 -25.89 -20.58 63.90
N ALA A 5 -24.69 -20.02 64.07
CA ALA A 5 -23.58 -20.00 63.13
C ALA A 5 -22.75 -21.29 63.21
N PHE A 6 -22.07 -21.63 62.12
CA PHE A 6 -20.94 -22.57 62.12
C PHE A 6 -19.72 -21.95 61.42
N PRO A 7 -18.48 -22.24 61.88
CA PRO A 7 -17.32 -21.38 61.68
C PRO A 7 -16.45 -21.76 60.47
N ASN A 8 -15.77 -20.75 59.92
CA ASN A 8 -14.62 -20.88 59.04
C ASN A 8 -13.42 -21.45 59.82
N GLU A 9 -12.81 -22.53 59.33
CA GLU A 9 -11.41 -22.80 59.62
C GLU A 9 -10.71 -23.53 58.46
N SER A 10 -9.53 -23.00 58.16
CA SER A 10 -8.64 -23.25 57.04
C SER A 10 -8.02 -24.64 57.04
N LEU A 11 -8.19 -25.40 55.95
CA LEU A 11 -7.39 -26.59 55.65
C LEU A 11 -6.02 -26.18 55.10
N SER A 12 -5.11 -25.81 56.00
CA SER A 12 -3.66 -25.76 55.77
C SER A 12 -3.06 -27.14 56.06
N GLN A 13 -3.28 -28.09 55.15
CA GLN A 13 -2.60 -29.39 55.22
C GLN A 13 -1.26 -29.33 54.48
N ARG A 14 -0.21 -29.54 55.28
CA ARG A 14 1.20 -29.60 54.94
C ARG A 14 1.46 -30.63 53.84
N LEU A 15 2.00 -30.20 52.70
CA LEU A 15 2.66 -31.08 51.74
C LEU A 15 4.03 -31.47 52.30
N PRO A 16 4.43 -32.76 52.22
CA PRO A 16 5.74 -33.21 52.66
C PRO A 16 6.83 -32.65 51.74
N SER A 17 7.88 -32.11 52.35
CA SER A 17 9.13 -31.73 51.71
C SER A 17 9.81 -32.96 51.14
N GLY A 18 9.50 -33.28 49.89
CA GLY A 18 10.22 -34.25 49.08
C GLY A 18 11.50 -33.61 48.54
N ASP A 19 12.62 -33.94 49.18
CA ASP A 19 13.94 -33.90 48.55
C ASP A 19 13.90 -34.79 47.30
N GLY A 20 13.81 -34.15 46.15
CA GLY A 20 13.92 -34.76 44.83
C GLY A 20 15.01 -34.04 44.04
N THR A 21 16.22 -34.57 44.15
CA THR A 21 17.34 -34.51 43.20
C THR A 21 17.31 -33.38 42.14
N PRO A 22 18.31 -32.46 42.11
CA PRO A 22 18.46 -31.52 41.01
C PRO A 22 18.93 -32.27 39.76
N ALA A 23 17.99 -32.63 38.89
CA ALA A 23 18.32 -33.12 37.57
C ALA A 23 18.73 -31.94 36.67
N ASP A 24 20.00 -31.97 36.23
CA ASP A 24 20.60 -31.26 35.10
C ASP A 24 20.63 -29.72 35.11
N SER A 25 21.45 -29.15 36.01
CA SER A 25 22.02 -27.80 35.84
C SER A 25 23.46 -27.86 35.33
N THR A 26 23.66 -28.40 34.12
CA THR A 26 24.92 -28.22 33.37
C THR A 26 24.70 -27.31 32.16
N THR A 27 23.71 -26.41 32.19
CA THR A 27 23.60 -25.35 31.20
C THR A 27 24.70 -24.31 31.48
N PRO A 28 25.69 -24.12 30.57
CA PRO A 28 26.71 -23.11 30.74
C PRO A 28 26.14 -21.75 31.14
N ALA A 29 26.82 -21.04 32.05
CA ALA A 29 26.38 -19.72 32.52
C ALA A 29 26.17 -18.69 31.38
N TRP A 30 26.83 -18.88 30.23
CA TRP A 30 26.63 -18.07 29.03
C TRP A 30 25.31 -18.39 28.31
N LEU A 31 24.85 -19.66 28.29
CA LEU A 31 23.54 -20.04 27.75
C LEU A 31 22.41 -19.43 28.60
N VAL A 32 22.51 -19.49 29.92
CA VAL A 32 21.52 -18.88 30.82
C VAL A 32 21.44 -17.35 30.66
N ARG A 33 22.55 -16.69 30.31
CA ARG A 33 22.57 -15.25 29.99
C ARG A 33 21.91 -14.96 28.64
N ILE A 34 22.14 -15.81 27.64
CA ILE A 34 21.49 -15.72 26.34
C ILE A 34 19.98 -15.97 26.49
N ASP A 35 19.57 -16.98 27.25
CA ASP A 35 18.16 -17.29 27.50
C ASP A 35 17.46 -16.12 28.17
N ARG A 36 18.03 -15.55 29.24
CA ARG A 36 17.46 -14.34 29.89
C ARG A 36 17.42 -13.12 28.98
N TRP A 37 18.39 -12.97 28.08
CA TRP A 37 18.40 -11.89 27.10
C TRP A 37 17.33 -12.10 26.03
N ALA A 38 17.19 -13.33 25.54
CA ALA A 38 16.16 -13.74 24.59
C ALA A 38 14.75 -13.63 25.18
N GLU A 39 14.54 -13.98 26.45
CA GLU A 39 13.28 -13.79 27.17
C GLU A 39 12.93 -12.31 27.29
N ARG A 40 13.86 -11.47 27.74
CA ARG A 40 13.63 -10.00 27.84
C ARG A 40 13.34 -9.35 26.49
N LEU A 41 13.97 -9.84 25.42
CA LEU A 41 13.65 -9.41 24.06
C LEU A 41 12.29 -9.93 23.62
N GLY A 42 11.97 -11.19 23.93
CA GLY A 42 10.68 -11.81 23.66
C GLY A 42 9.53 -11.05 24.30
N ASP A 43 9.66 -10.65 25.56
CA ASP A 43 8.64 -9.90 26.31
C ASP A 43 8.36 -8.51 25.73
N ARG A 44 9.34 -7.91 25.04
CA ARG A 44 9.19 -6.60 24.37
C ARG A 44 8.68 -6.71 22.95
N VAL A 45 8.80 -7.89 22.34
CA VAL A 45 8.41 -8.13 20.97
C VAL A 45 6.95 -8.55 20.92
N ASN A 46 6.28 -8.19 19.82
CA ASN A 46 4.88 -8.53 19.62
C ASN A 46 4.66 -10.05 19.79
N PRO A 47 3.80 -10.48 20.74
CA PRO A 47 3.60 -11.91 21.04
C PRO A 47 3.09 -12.70 19.83
N ILE A 48 2.38 -12.03 18.91
CA ILE A 48 1.91 -12.60 17.65
C ILE A 48 3.10 -12.99 16.77
N MET A 49 4.13 -12.15 16.69
CA MET A 49 5.33 -12.43 15.91
C MET A 49 6.02 -13.71 16.40
N ILE A 50 6.15 -13.89 17.71
CA ILE A 50 6.82 -15.06 18.30
C ILE A 50 6.01 -16.33 18.00
N LYS A 51 4.68 -16.28 18.20
CA LYS A 51 3.77 -17.39 17.90
C LYS A 51 3.85 -17.77 16.42
N GLU A 52 3.68 -16.80 15.53
CA GLU A 52 3.69 -16.99 14.09
C GLU A 52 5.05 -17.49 13.60
N THR A 53 6.16 -16.91 14.08
CA THR A 53 7.51 -17.34 13.68
C THR A 53 7.75 -18.80 14.06
N ARG A 54 7.38 -19.21 15.29
CA ARG A 54 7.53 -20.59 15.76
C ARG A 54 6.73 -21.57 14.90
N GLN A 55 5.50 -21.19 14.53
CA GLN A 55 4.64 -21.99 13.68
C GLN A 55 5.17 -22.05 12.25
N ALA A 56 5.64 -20.93 11.72
CA ALA A 56 6.12 -20.77 10.36
C ALA A 56 7.41 -21.58 10.13
N LEU A 57 8.37 -21.57 11.07
CA LEU A 57 9.61 -22.34 10.98
C LEU A 57 9.41 -23.86 11.11
N LYS A 58 8.35 -24.30 11.81
CA LYS A 58 7.98 -25.71 11.91
C LYS A 58 7.09 -26.18 10.77
N SER A 59 6.66 -25.27 9.89
CA SER A 59 5.76 -25.61 8.80
C SER A 59 6.45 -26.50 7.77
N ARG A 60 5.71 -27.48 7.22
CA ARG A 60 6.19 -28.31 6.12
C ARG A 60 6.58 -27.46 4.91
N GLN A 61 5.85 -26.38 4.65
CA GLN A 61 6.16 -25.43 3.58
C GLN A 61 7.56 -24.86 3.74
N PHE A 62 7.90 -24.30 4.91
CA PHE A 62 9.22 -23.72 5.17
C PHE A 62 10.34 -24.75 5.04
N VAL A 63 10.17 -25.94 5.63
CA VAL A 63 11.19 -26.99 5.56
C VAL A 63 11.45 -27.39 4.10
N VAL A 64 10.39 -27.63 3.32
CA VAL A 64 10.53 -27.99 1.91
C VAL A 64 11.20 -26.88 1.11
N THR A 65 10.76 -25.63 1.26
CA THR A 65 11.30 -24.50 0.48
C THR A 65 12.74 -24.19 0.86
N PHE A 66 13.08 -24.26 2.15
CA PHE A 66 14.44 -24.09 2.64
C PHE A 66 15.37 -25.21 2.14
N SER A 67 14.93 -26.47 2.20
CA SER A 67 15.70 -27.61 1.67
C SER A 67 15.89 -27.51 0.15
N VAL A 68 14.83 -27.19 -0.60
CA VAL A 68 14.92 -26.98 -2.06
C VAL A 68 15.87 -25.83 -2.39
N LEU A 69 15.83 -24.73 -1.65
CA LEU A 69 16.74 -23.60 -1.81
C LEU A 69 18.20 -24.04 -1.61
N LEU A 70 18.51 -24.77 -0.54
CA LEU A 70 19.87 -25.26 -0.29
C LEU A 70 20.36 -26.24 -1.37
N VAL A 71 19.52 -27.19 -1.77
CA VAL A 71 19.85 -28.16 -2.81
C VAL A 71 20.02 -27.47 -4.17
N ALA A 72 19.16 -26.52 -4.50
CA ALA A 72 19.25 -25.75 -5.73
C ALA A 72 20.49 -24.84 -5.74
N ALA A 73 20.82 -24.20 -4.62
CA ALA A 73 22.02 -23.37 -4.48
C ALA A 73 23.29 -24.21 -4.63
N PHE A 74 23.36 -25.35 -3.94
CA PHE A 74 24.48 -26.28 -4.06
C PHE A 74 24.59 -26.84 -5.49
N GLY A 75 23.48 -27.34 -6.04
CA GLY A 75 23.41 -27.89 -7.39
C GLY A 75 23.80 -26.87 -8.45
N TRP A 76 23.33 -25.62 -8.34
CA TRP A 76 23.72 -24.53 -9.22
C TRP A 76 25.20 -24.17 -9.09
N THR A 77 25.74 -24.20 -7.88
CA THR A 77 27.18 -23.96 -7.65
C THR A 77 28.02 -25.01 -8.37
N VAL A 78 27.69 -26.30 -8.19
CA VAL A 78 28.43 -27.40 -8.81
C VAL A 78 28.25 -27.41 -10.34
N ALA A 79 27.00 -27.38 -10.81
CA ALA A 79 26.69 -27.44 -12.24
C ALA A 79 27.18 -26.18 -12.98
N GLY A 80 27.01 -25.01 -12.39
CA GLY A 80 27.49 -23.73 -12.91
C GLY A 80 29.01 -23.73 -13.06
N SER A 81 29.76 -24.11 -12.01
CA SER A 81 31.22 -24.16 -12.08
C SER A 81 31.74 -25.21 -13.07
N LEU A 82 31.12 -26.38 -13.14
CA LEU A 82 31.49 -27.43 -14.12
C LEU A 82 31.19 -27.00 -15.55
N SER A 83 30.04 -26.37 -15.81
CA SER A 83 29.65 -25.93 -17.16
C SER A 83 30.56 -24.86 -17.76
N MET A 84 31.30 -24.15 -16.90
CA MET A 84 32.23 -23.08 -17.31
C MET A 84 33.68 -23.54 -17.29
N MET A 85 33.99 -24.78 -16.94
CA MET A 85 35.36 -25.30 -16.94
C MET A 85 35.84 -25.56 -18.39
N PRO A 86 37.07 -25.17 -18.78
CA PRO A 86 38.13 -24.49 -18.01
C PRO A 86 38.07 -22.95 -18.05
N LEU A 87 37.14 -22.35 -18.79
CA LEU A 87 37.05 -20.90 -19.00
C LEU A 87 36.83 -20.10 -17.71
N ILE A 88 36.33 -20.73 -16.65
CA ILE A 88 36.15 -20.12 -15.31
C ILE A 88 37.45 -19.53 -14.74
N TYR A 89 38.62 -20.05 -15.14
CA TYR A 89 39.92 -19.54 -14.70
C TYR A 89 40.38 -18.29 -15.47
N THR A 90 39.91 -18.13 -16.70
CA THR A 90 40.44 -17.12 -17.65
C THR A 90 39.44 -16.02 -17.96
N THR A 91 38.14 -16.26 -17.76
CA THR A 91 37.06 -15.37 -18.19
C THR A 91 36.16 -14.98 -17.01
N PRO A 92 35.83 -13.68 -16.86
CA PRO A 92 34.87 -13.23 -15.83
C PRO A 92 33.55 -13.97 -15.94
N SER A 93 33.19 -14.71 -14.89
CA SER A 93 32.03 -15.63 -14.89
C SER A 93 31.00 -15.31 -13.80
N ALA A 94 31.22 -14.26 -13.01
CA ALA A 94 30.35 -13.90 -11.88
C ALA A 94 28.90 -13.61 -12.30
N SER A 95 28.67 -12.93 -13.43
CA SER A 95 27.33 -12.53 -13.89
C SER A 95 26.41 -13.73 -14.10
N ARG A 96 26.88 -14.77 -14.80
CA ARG A 96 26.12 -16.00 -15.03
C ARG A 96 25.81 -16.74 -13.73
N MET A 97 26.78 -16.80 -12.81
CA MET A 97 26.57 -17.46 -11.52
C MET A 97 25.58 -16.70 -10.64
N LEU A 98 25.68 -15.37 -10.59
CA LEU A 98 24.76 -14.51 -9.85
C LEU A 98 23.32 -14.63 -10.36
N ILE A 99 23.08 -14.77 -11.66
CA ILE A 99 21.72 -14.93 -12.19
C ILE A 99 21.04 -16.16 -11.60
N GLY A 100 21.73 -17.31 -11.53
CA GLY A 100 21.13 -18.49 -10.93
C GLY A 100 20.96 -18.37 -9.42
N TYR A 101 21.90 -17.78 -8.70
CA TYR A 101 21.71 -17.51 -7.27
C TYR A 101 20.57 -16.53 -7.00
N TYR A 102 20.42 -15.51 -7.84
CA TYR A 102 19.30 -14.59 -7.81
C TYR A 102 17.99 -15.34 -8.02
N LEU A 103 17.86 -16.19 -9.03
CA LEU A 103 16.64 -16.97 -9.29
C LEU A 103 16.29 -17.93 -8.13
N VAL A 104 17.30 -18.60 -7.57
CA VAL A 104 17.12 -19.50 -6.41
C VAL A 104 16.65 -18.73 -5.17
N LEU A 105 17.09 -17.47 -5.01
CA LEU A 105 16.67 -16.60 -3.90
C LEU A 105 15.33 -15.89 -4.17
N ALA A 106 15.08 -15.44 -5.40
CA ALA A 106 13.94 -14.62 -5.78
C ALA A 106 12.62 -15.40 -5.65
N LEU A 107 12.57 -16.63 -6.14
CA LEU A 107 11.39 -17.49 -6.08
C LEU A 107 10.82 -17.62 -4.64
N PRO A 108 11.59 -18.03 -3.62
CA PRO A 108 11.06 -18.10 -2.26
C PRO A 108 10.72 -16.73 -1.67
N MET A 109 11.50 -15.69 -1.98
CA MET A 109 11.35 -14.35 -1.41
C MET A 109 10.12 -13.60 -1.96
N LEU A 110 9.89 -13.65 -3.27
CA LEU A 110 8.86 -12.87 -3.96
C LEU A 110 7.57 -13.66 -4.19
N LEU A 111 7.61 -15.00 -4.19
CA LEU A 111 6.43 -15.84 -4.41
C LEU A 111 6.00 -16.59 -3.15
N VAL A 112 6.89 -17.38 -2.55
CA VAL A 112 6.51 -18.32 -1.48
C VAL A 112 6.15 -17.60 -0.18
N VAL A 113 6.99 -16.67 0.28
CA VAL A 113 6.75 -15.97 1.56
C VAL A 113 5.51 -15.08 1.52
N PRO A 114 5.31 -14.20 0.51
CA PRO A 114 4.08 -13.41 0.42
C PRO A 114 2.81 -14.27 0.36
N LEU A 115 2.86 -15.39 -0.38
CA LEU A 115 1.73 -16.32 -0.48
C LEU A 115 1.45 -17.04 0.85
N ALA A 116 2.50 -17.40 1.62
CA ALA A 116 2.34 -17.99 2.94
C ALA A 116 1.70 -17.00 3.93
N ALA A 117 2.13 -15.73 3.87
CA ALA A 117 1.58 -14.66 4.70
C ALA A 117 0.09 -14.41 4.38
N TYR A 118 -0.28 -14.36 3.10
CA TYR A 118 -1.67 -14.27 2.66
C TYR A 118 -2.52 -15.43 3.19
N ARG A 119 -2.08 -16.68 2.97
CA ARG A 119 -2.83 -17.87 3.42
C ARG A 119 -2.97 -17.96 4.94
N SER A 120 -1.94 -17.55 5.69
CA SER A 120 -1.98 -17.51 7.15
C SER A 120 -3.05 -16.53 7.66
N LEU A 121 -3.16 -15.34 7.06
CA LEU A 121 -4.18 -14.37 7.44
C LEU A 121 -5.58 -14.78 6.93
N GLU A 122 -5.68 -15.28 5.71
CA GLU A 122 -6.94 -15.77 5.13
C GLU A 122 -7.56 -16.90 5.98
N ALA A 123 -6.75 -17.87 6.42
CA ALA A 123 -7.21 -18.96 7.28
C ALA A 123 -7.73 -18.45 8.64
N GLU A 124 -7.06 -17.47 9.23
CA GLU A 124 -7.49 -16.87 10.52
C GLU A 124 -8.82 -16.12 10.41
N ILE A 125 -9.07 -15.48 9.26
CA ILE A 125 -10.35 -14.85 8.92
C ILE A 125 -11.44 -15.91 8.75
N ASP A 126 -11.13 -17.01 8.06
CA ASP A 126 -12.09 -18.09 7.79
C ASP A 126 -12.52 -18.84 9.05
N ASP A 127 -11.56 -19.16 9.92
CA ASP A 127 -11.80 -19.91 11.15
C ASP A 127 -12.60 -19.10 12.19
N GLY A 128 -12.98 -17.85 11.91
CA GLY A 128 -13.66 -16.93 12.83
C GLY A 128 -12.81 -16.51 14.03
N THR A 129 -11.55 -16.97 14.09
CA THR A 129 -10.62 -16.69 15.19
C THR A 129 -10.25 -15.22 15.29
N LEU A 130 -10.31 -14.47 14.18
CA LEU A 130 -10.11 -13.02 14.22
C LEU A 130 -11.22 -12.28 14.97
N GLU A 131 -12.47 -12.74 14.93
CA GLU A 131 -13.53 -12.11 15.72
C GLU A 131 -13.28 -12.34 17.21
N LEU A 132 -12.86 -13.56 17.59
CA LEU A 132 -12.47 -13.89 18.96
C LEU A 132 -11.25 -13.08 19.44
N LEU A 133 -10.23 -12.89 18.58
CA LEU A 133 -9.05 -12.09 18.88
C LEU A 133 -9.34 -10.58 18.87
N SER A 134 -10.28 -10.11 18.05
CA SER A 134 -10.70 -8.70 18.01
C SER A 134 -11.48 -8.25 19.26
N ILE A 135 -12.02 -9.21 20.02
CA ILE A 135 -12.64 -8.98 21.33
C ILE A 135 -11.56 -8.89 22.43
N THR A 136 -10.34 -9.39 22.19
CA THR A 136 -9.20 -9.26 23.12
C THR A 136 -8.53 -7.89 23.00
N ALA A 137 -7.66 -7.53 23.96
CA ALA A 137 -6.96 -6.24 24.02
C ALA A 137 -5.90 -6.01 22.92
N LEU A 138 -5.87 -6.81 21.85
CA LEU A 138 -4.89 -6.71 20.77
C LEU A 138 -5.38 -5.78 19.66
N SER A 139 -4.57 -4.80 19.31
CA SER A 139 -4.87 -3.87 18.21
C SER A 139 -4.72 -4.56 16.84
N PRO A 140 -5.57 -4.24 15.84
CA PRO A 140 -5.43 -4.76 14.48
C PRO A 140 -4.04 -4.56 13.87
N TRP A 141 -3.37 -3.46 14.24
CA TRP A 141 -1.99 -3.17 13.84
C TRP A 141 -0.98 -4.18 14.38
N GLN A 142 -1.13 -4.62 15.63
CA GLN A 142 -0.27 -5.65 16.20
C GLN A 142 -0.45 -6.98 15.45
N ILE A 143 -1.66 -7.32 15.01
CA ILE A 143 -1.89 -8.55 14.24
C ILE A 143 -1.13 -8.52 12.92
N VAL A 144 -1.34 -7.48 12.11
CA VAL A 144 -0.75 -7.40 10.76
C VAL A 144 0.77 -7.23 10.83
N LEU A 145 1.29 -6.39 11.73
CA LEU A 145 2.74 -6.23 11.91
C LEU A 145 3.42 -7.50 12.43
N GLY A 146 2.74 -8.27 13.29
CA GLY A 146 3.24 -9.56 13.77
C GLY A 146 3.45 -10.55 12.63
N LYS A 147 2.50 -10.63 11.69
CA LYS A 147 2.61 -11.48 10.49
C LYS A 147 3.68 -11.00 9.52
N LEU A 148 3.75 -9.69 9.26
CA LEU A 148 4.80 -9.11 8.41
C LEU A 148 6.20 -9.36 8.98
N ALA A 149 6.37 -9.23 10.31
CA ALA A 149 7.65 -9.48 10.97
C ALA A 149 8.03 -10.97 10.99
N SER A 150 7.06 -11.88 11.11
CA SER A 150 7.30 -13.32 10.94
C SER A 150 7.78 -13.63 9.52
N ALA A 151 7.14 -13.05 8.50
CA ALA A 151 7.52 -13.21 7.10
C ALA A 151 8.91 -12.61 6.80
N SER A 152 9.23 -11.43 7.35
CA SER A 152 10.55 -10.82 7.15
C SER A 152 11.68 -11.62 7.81
N LEU A 153 11.42 -12.30 8.93
CA LEU A 153 12.38 -13.21 9.55
C LEU A 153 12.64 -14.43 8.65
N GLN A 154 11.60 -15.01 8.04
CA GLN A 154 11.79 -16.09 7.06
C GLN A 154 12.65 -15.65 5.87
N MET A 155 12.40 -14.44 5.35
CA MET A 155 13.21 -13.86 4.27
C MET A 155 14.67 -13.70 4.68
N MET A 156 14.92 -13.22 5.90
CA MET A 156 16.27 -13.06 6.44
C MET A 156 17.01 -14.41 6.51
N LEU A 157 16.33 -15.50 6.88
CA LEU A 157 16.93 -16.84 6.90
C LEU A 157 17.34 -17.32 5.51
N TYR A 158 16.51 -17.09 4.48
CA TYR A 158 16.88 -17.42 3.10
C TYR A 158 18.08 -16.60 2.61
N LEU A 159 18.11 -15.32 2.94
CA LEU A 159 19.20 -14.42 2.58
C LEU A 159 20.52 -14.85 3.23
N VAL A 160 20.51 -15.15 4.53
CA VAL A 160 21.69 -15.60 5.27
C VAL A 160 22.18 -16.96 4.74
N ALA A 161 21.27 -17.88 4.41
CA ALA A 161 21.64 -19.18 3.85
C ALA A 161 22.34 -19.07 2.50
N LEU A 162 21.93 -18.13 1.64
CA LEU A 162 22.53 -17.92 0.31
C LEU A 162 23.71 -16.94 0.29
N PHE A 163 23.97 -16.24 1.39
CA PHE A 163 25.07 -15.28 1.50
C PHE A 163 26.44 -15.85 1.08
N PRO A 164 26.85 -17.07 1.50
CA PRO A 164 28.13 -17.66 1.06
C PRO A 164 28.20 -17.90 -0.45
N CYS A 165 27.07 -18.24 -1.09
CA CYS A 165 27.00 -18.49 -2.53
C CYS A 165 27.16 -17.18 -3.33
N VAL A 166 26.51 -16.11 -2.86
CA VAL A 166 26.66 -14.76 -3.44
C VAL A 166 28.10 -14.25 -3.28
N ALA A 167 28.72 -14.50 -2.11
CA ALA A 167 30.13 -14.18 -1.87
C ALA A 167 31.06 -14.96 -2.81
N TYR A 168 30.80 -16.25 -3.04
CA TYR A 168 31.54 -17.05 -4.03
C TYR A 168 31.44 -16.46 -5.43
N ALA A 169 30.23 -16.12 -5.88
CA ALA A 169 30.03 -15.50 -7.21
C ALA A 169 30.85 -14.21 -7.38
N TYR A 170 30.93 -13.38 -6.33
CA TYR A 170 31.72 -12.15 -6.35
C TYR A 170 33.23 -12.41 -6.59
N THR A 171 33.77 -13.52 -6.09
CA THR A 171 35.20 -13.87 -6.30
C THR A 171 35.54 -14.19 -7.76
N LEU A 172 34.55 -14.56 -8.58
CA LEU A 172 34.74 -14.98 -9.98
C LEU A 172 34.91 -13.83 -10.98
N ARG A 173 34.95 -12.58 -10.48
CA ARG A 173 35.14 -11.34 -11.25
C ARG A 173 34.05 -11.09 -12.30
N GLY A 174 33.83 -9.83 -12.63
CA GLY A 174 32.87 -9.41 -13.66
C GLY A 174 31.54 -8.88 -13.15
N VAL A 175 31.41 -8.63 -11.84
CA VAL A 175 30.29 -7.89 -11.27
C VAL A 175 30.80 -6.94 -10.20
N ASP A 176 30.34 -5.69 -10.26
CA ASP A 176 30.71 -4.65 -9.32
C ASP A 176 29.92 -4.76 -8.00
N LEU A 177 30.54 -4.32 -6.90
CA LEU A 177 29.90 -4.31 -5.58
C LEU A 177 28.58 -3.50 -5.54
N PRO A 178 28.46 -2.32 -6.21
CA PRO A 178 27.18 -1.59 -6.27
C PRO A 178 26.06 -2.38 -6.94
N THR A 179 26.35 -3.14 -8.01
CA THR A 179 25.38 -3.99 -8.70
C THR A 179 24.83 -5.08 -7.78
N LEU A 180 25.72 -5.71 -7.01
CA LEU A 180 25.33 -6.71 -6.00
C LEU A 180 24.48 -6.08 -4.89
N ALA A 181 24.86 -4.90 -4.39
CA ALA A 181 24.09 -4.18 -3.38
C ALA A 181 22.70 -3.74 -3.90
N LEU A 182 22.60 -3.28 -5.15
CA LEU A 182 21.35 -2.96 -5.82
C LEU A 182 20.46 -4.18 -5.99
N MET A 183 21.02 -5.32 -6.41
CA MET A 183 20.29 -6.58 -6.52
C MET A 183 19.69 -7.00 -5.16
N MET A 184 20.50 -6.98 -4.09
CA MET A 184 20.04 -7.40 -2.77
C MET A 184 19.01 -6.42 -2.20
N SER A 185 19.24 -5.12 -2.31
CA SER A 185 18.32 -4.09 -1.79
C SER A 185 16.97 -4.09 -2.53
N THR A 186 16.98 -4.17 -3.85
CA THR A 186 15.73 -4.26 -4.65
C THR A 186 14.96 -5.54 -4.33
N LEU A 187 15.64 -6.68 -4.14
CA LEU A 187 15.00 -7.93 -3.77
C LEU A 187 14.35 -7.86 -2.38
N ILE A 188 15.04 -7.30 -1.37
CA ILE A 188 14.48 -7.15 -0.02
C ILE A 188 13.27 -6.20 -0.04
N VAL A 189 13.41 -5.04 -0.67
CA VAL A 189 12.35 -4.03 -0.72
C VAL A 189 11.12 -4.59 -1.45
N SER A 190 11.31 -5.26 -2.58
CA SER A 190 10.20 -5.87 -3.33
C SER A 190 9.55 -7.04 -2.58
N ALA A 191 10.32 -7.90 -1.93
CA ALA A 191 9.76 -9.00 -1.13
C ALA A 191 8.86 -8.47 0.01
N LEU A 192 9.32 -7.43 0.71
CA LEU A 192 8.55 -6.79 1.77
C LEU A 192 7.28 -6.13 1.24
N THR A 193 7.37 -5.36 0.15
CA THR A 193 6.18 -4.71 -0.43
C THR A 193 5.18 -5.71 -0.98
N LEU A 194 5.64 -6.79 -1.63
CA LEU A 194 4.76 -7.86 -2.10
C LEU A 194 4.11 -8.63 -0.96
N THR A 195 4.80 -8.80 0.17
CA THR A 195 4.20 -9.42 1.38
C THR A 195 3.12 -8.53 1.97
N VAL A 196 3.36 -7.21 2.05
CA VAL A 196 2.36 -6.24 2.49
C VAL A 196 1.17 -6.21 1.54
N LEU A 197 1.43 -6.23 0.22
CA LEU A 197 0.40 -6.33 -0.80
C LEU A 197 -0.43 -7.60 -0.57
N ALA A 198 0.20 -8.76 -0.49
CA ALA A 198 -0.47 -10.03 -0.25
C ALA A 198 -1.33 -9.99 1.03
N LEU A 199 -0.79 -9.51 2.16
CA LEU A 199 -1.54 -9.34 3.40
C LEU A 199 -2.76 -8.43 3.26
N SER A 200 -2.67 -7.36 2.45
CA SER A 200 -3.78 -6.42 2.27
C SER A 200 -4.95 -6.96 1.44
N PHE A 201 -4.72 -7.98 0.63
CA PHE A 201 -5.78 -8.68 -0.10
C PHE A 201 -6.47 -9.78 0.71
N ALA A 202 -5.87 -10.29 1.79
CA ALA A 202 -6.45 -11.39 2.57
C ALA A 202 -7.84 -11.06 3.17
N PRO A 203 -8.08 -9.88 3.78
CA PRO A 203 -9.39 -9.54 4.34
C PRO A 203 -10.50 -9.29 3.30
N LEU A 204 -10.15 -9.14 2.01
CA LEU A 204 -11.10 -8.98 0.91
C LEU A 204 -11.76 -10.32 0.52
N ALA A 205 -11.17 -11.45 0.92
CA ALA A 205 -11.57 -12.80 0.55
C ALA A 205 -12.85 -13.26 1.28
N ARG A 206 -14.03 -12.84 0.80
CA ARG A 206 -15.33 -13.19 1.41
C ARG A 206 -16.05 -14.30 0.66
N GLY A 207 -16.43 -15.35 1.39
CA GLY A 207 -17.11 -16.53 0.85
C GLY A 207 -16.22 -17.37 -0.08
N ARG A 208 -16.73 -18.54 -0.51
CA ARG A 208 -15.93 -19.52 -1.27
C ARG A 208 -15.41 -18.97 -2.61
N THR A 209 -16.25 -18.28 -3.38
CA THR A 209 -15.86 -17.72 -4.68
C THR A 209 -14.90 -16.54 -4.53
N GLY A 210 -15.13 -15.68 -3.52
CA GLY A 210 -14.27 -14.52 -3.25
C GLY A 210 -12.84 -14.92 -2.88
N ARG A 211 -12.68 -16.03 -2.14
CA ARG A 211 -11.37 -16.61 -1.79
C ARG A 211 -10.58 -17.08 -3.01
N ILE A 212 -11.24 -17.83 -3.89
CA ILE A 212 -10.59 -18.30 -5.12
C ILE A 212 -10.19 -17.10 -5.99
N SER A 213 -11.06 -16.09 -6.14
CA SER A 213 -10.73 -14.91 -6.95
C SER A 213 -9.59 -14.08 -6.35
N THR A 214 -9.58 -13.86 -5.04
CA THR A 214 -8.52 -13.07 -4.37
C THR A 214 -7.19 -13.81 -4.38
N LEU A 215 -7.19 -15.12 -4.15
CA LEU A 215 -6.01 -15.96 -4.30
C LEU A 215 -5.44 -15.90 -5.72
N LEU A 216 -6.29 -15.99 -6.76
CA LEU A 216 -5.84 -15.90 -8.16
C LEU A 216 -5.27 -14.51 -8.48
N VAL A 217 -5.89 -13.43 -7.98
CA VAL A 217 -5.39 -12.06 -8.15
C VAL A 217 -4.03 -11.89 -7.48
N VAL A 218 -3.89 -12.34 -6.22
CA VAL A 218 -2.62 -12.27 -5.48
C VAL A 218 -1.55 -13.09 -6.19
N LEU A 219 -1.85 -14.33 -6.57
CA LEU A 219 -0.90 -15.19 -7.29
C LEU A 219 -0.46 -14.57 -8.62
N SER A 220 -1.40 -14.00 -9.38
CA SER A 220 -1.09 -13.33 -10.65
C SER A 220 -0.22 -12.09 -10.44
N ALA A 221 -0.51 -11.29 -9.40
CA ALA A 221 0.29 -10.12 -9.05
C ALA A 221 1.72 -10.51 -8.61
N LEU A 222 1.86 -11.57 -7.82
CA LEU A 222 3.17 -12.08 -7.38
C LEU A 222 3.98 -12.63 -8.57
N LEU A 223 3.36 -13.41 -9.47
CA LEU A 223 4.03 -13.94 -10.66
C LEU A 223 4.41 -12.84 -11.65
N LEU A 224 3.56 -11.82 -11.84
CA LEU A 224 3.88 -10.67 -12.67
C LEU A 224 5.04 -9.86 -12.07
N ALA A 225 5.04 -9.64 -10.76
CA ALA A 225 6.12 -8.94 -10.08
C ALA A 225 7.44 -9.72 -10.16
N GLU A 226 7.41 -11.04 -9.94
CA GLU A 226 8.56 -11.94 -10.14
C GLU A 226 9.13 -11.81 -11.56
N TYR A 227 8.27 -11.83 -12.57
CA TYR A 227 8.69 -11.68 -13.96
C TYR A 227 9.30 -10.30 -14.24
N LEU A 228 8.63 -9.21 -13.84
CA LEU A 228 9.08 -7.85 -14.12
C LEU A 228 10.39 -7.51 -13.39
N ILE A 229 10.46 -7.82 -12.09
CA ILE A 229 11.64 -7.56 -11.26
C ILE A 229 12.77 -8.50 -11.66
N GLY A 230 12.46 -9.78 -11.91
CA GLY A 230 13.43 -10.77 -12.36
C GLY A 230 14.05 -10.40 -13.71
N ALA A 231 13.23 -10.02 -14.70
CA ALA A 231 13.72 -9.55 -15.99
C ALA A 231 14.60 -8.30 -15.86
N ALA A 232 14.19 -7.33 -15.03
CA ALA A 232 14.97 -6.12 -14.79
C ALA A 232 16.34 -6.44 -14.13
N MET A 233 16.37 -7.31 -13.12
CA MET A 233 17.60 -7.69 -12.42
C MET A 233 18.52 -8.54 -13.31
N ILE A 234 17.99 -9.51 -14.04
CA ILE A 234 18.78 -10.31 -14.99
C ILE A 234 19.39 -9.41 -16.07
N SER A 235 18.61 -8.45 -16.60
CA SER A 235 19.11 -7.48 -17.57
C SER A 235 20.25 -6.63 -16.97
N MET A 236 20.09 -6.14 -15.74
CA MET A 236 21.12 -5.36 -15.04
C MET A 236 22.40 -6.17 -14.78
N ILE A 237 22.29 -7.46 -14.44
CA ILE A 237 23.45 -8.33 -14.20
C ILE A 237 24.15 -8.67 -15.53
N MET A 238 23.41 -8.86 -16.62
CA MET A 238 23.97 -9.24 -17.92
C MET A 238 24.62 -8.07 -18.67
N TYR A 239 23.95 -6.92 -18.70
CA TYR A 239 24.36 -5.78 -19.52
C TYR A 239 24.99 -4.65 -18.71
N GLY A 240 25.04 -4.79 -17.38
CA GLY A 240 25.43 -3.72 -16.47
C GLY A 240 24.30 -2.71 -16.26
N ASN A 241 24.54 -1.75 -15.38
CA ASN A 241 23.59 -0.66 -15.13
C ASN A 241 23.76 0.42 -16.22
N PRO A 242 22.76 0.65 -17.09
CA PRO A 242 22.85 1.67 -18.14
C PRO A 242 22.64 3.08 -17.59
N LEU A 243 22.19 3.23 -16.35
CA LEU A 243 21.83 4.52 -15.76
C LEU A 243 23.05 5.19 -15.11
N PRO A 244 23.15 6.53 -15.21
CA PRO A 244 24.10 7.31 -14.43
C PRO A 244 23.97 7.04 -12.93
N VAL A 245 25.06 7.28 -12.19
CA VAL A 245 25.09 7.09 -10.73
C VAL A 245 24.02 7.95 -10.03
N SER A 246 23.82 9.19 -10.49
CA SER A 246 22.80 10.12 -9.99
C SER A 246 21.39 9.53 -10.06
N TRP A 247 21.02 8.97 -11.21
CA TRP A 247 19.74 8.29 -11.44
C TRP A 247 19.59 7.01 -10.64
N THR A 248 20.66 6.24 -10.52
CA THR A 248 20.66 4.98 -9.77
C THR A 248 20.38 5.22 -8.28
N VAL A 249 21.07 6.19 -7.68
CA VAL A 249 20.86 6.60 -6.30
C VAL A 249 19.46 7.17 -6.11
N PHE A 250 19.01 8.03 -7.04
CA PHE A 250 17.67 8.59 -7.02
C PHE A 250 16.59 7.51 -7.03
N ILE A 251 16.65 6.56 -7.97
CA ILE A 251 15.68 5.46 -8.07
C ILE A 251 15.70 4.58 -6.82
N LEU A 252 16.87 4.26 -6.29
CA LEU A 252 16.97 3.43 -5.08
C LEU A 252 16.32 4.12 -3.86
N VAL A 253 16.63 5.40 -3.64
CA VAL A 253 16.05 6.18 -2.53
C VAL A 253 14.55 6.37 -2.72
N VAL A 254 14.10 6.70 -3.93
CA VAL A 254 12.69 6.88 -4.23
C VAL A 254 11.92 5.56 -4.10
N ALA A 255 12.45 4.45 -4.63
CA ALA A 255 11.80 3.15 -4.55
C ALA A 255 11.68 2.67 -3.09
N THR A 256 12.70 2.87 -2.27
CA THR A 256 12.67 2.49 -0.83
C THR A 256 11.68 3.33 -0.03
N LEU A 257 11.68 4.65 -0.21
CA LEU A 257 10.74 5.55 0.47
C LEU A 257 9.30 5.32 0.02
N LEU A 258 9.08 5.19 -1.29
CA LEU A 258 7.76 4.94 -1.87
C LEU A 258 7.24 3.57 -1.44
N ALA A 259 8.09 2.54 -1.45
CA ALA A 259 7.77 1.22 -0.92
C ALA A 259 7.31 1.28 0.54
N ALA A 260 8.00 2.03 1.39
CA ALA A 260 7.64 2.19 2.80
C ALA A 260 6.29 2.91 2.97
N ALA A 261 6.04 3.99 2.21
CA ALA A 261 4.79 4.74 2.31
C ALA A 261 3.58 3.97 1.73
N ILE A 262 3.75 3.31 0.59
CA ILE A 262 2.71 2.42 0.05
C ILE A 262 2.44 1.28 1.02
N SER A 263 3.49 0.68 1.62
CA SER A 263 3.32 -0.36 2.63
C SER A 263 2.54 0.15 3.84
N HIS A 264 2.84 1.35 4.33
CA HIS A 264 2.08 1.98 5.40
C HIS A 264 0.60 2.16 5.01
N LEU A 265 0.29 2.64 3.80
CA LEU A 265 -1.09 2.75 3.30
C LEU A 265 -1.79 1.39 3.23
N LEU A 266 -1.16 0.37 2.65
CA LEU A 266 -1.73 -0.97 2.55
C LEU A 266 -1.93 -1.62 3.94
N LEU A 267 -1.00 -1.44 4.88
CA LEU A 267 -1.17 -1.92 6.25
C LEU A 267 -2.28 -1.17 6.99
N THR A 268 -2.39 0.16 6.83
CA THR A 268 -3.50 0.94 7.42
C THR A 268 -4.86 0.48 6.91
N THR A 269 -4.96 0.16 5.62
CA THR A 269 -6.21 -0.32 5.00
C THR A 269 -6.52 -1.75 5.42
N THR A 270 -5.50 -2.60 5.59
CA THR A 270 -5.65 -3.96 6.14
C THR A 270 -6.15 -3.89 7.59
N ALA A 271 -5.52 -3.08 8.43
CA ALA A 271 -5.93 -2.87 9.81
C ALA A 271 -7.38 -2.34 9.90
N ALA A 272 -7.74 -1.38 9.05
CA ALA A 272 -9.10 -0.82 9.00
C ALA A 272 -10.17 -1.83 8.57
N GLN A 273 -9.82 -2.84 7.76
CA GLN A 273 -10.73 -3.94 7.38
C GLN A 273 -10.95 -4.92 8.54
N LEU A 274 -9.95 -5.09 9.41
CA LEU A 274 -10.02 -5.94 10.61
C LEU A 274 -10.71 -5.25 11.79
N THR A 275 -10.67 -3.91 11.85
CA THR A 275 -11.36 -3.12 12.87
C THR A 275 -12.89 -3.30 12.80
N PRO A 276 -13.62 -3.46 13.92
CA PRO A 276 -15.09 -3.58 13.91
C PRO A 276 -15.83 -2.38 13.27
N GLU A 277 -17.07 -2.58 12.80
CA GLU A 277 -17.86 -1.51 12.13
C GLU A 277 -18.24 -0.35 13.07
N SER A 278 -18.18 -0.60 14.38
CA SER A 278 -18.52 0.38 15.41
C SER A 278 -17.41 1.41 15.66
N GLU A 279 -16.19 1.13 15.19
CA GLU A 279 -14.98 1.95 15.36
C GLU A 279 -14.61 2.71 14.08
N ASN A 280 -13.73 3.70 14.24
CA ASN A 280 -13.35 4.59 13.17
C ASN A 280 -12.34 3.95 12.19
N ARG A 281 -12.84 3.49 11.04
CA ARG A 281 -12.02 2.87 9.98
C ARG A 281 -11.39 3.87 9.00
N SER A 282 -11.98 5.05 8.81
CA SER A 282 -11.63 5.96 7.71
C SER A 282 -10.48 6.92 8.04
N SER A 283 -10.39 7.40 9.29
CA SER A 283 -9.41 8.44 9.63
C SER A 283 -7.96 8.01 9.43
N GLY A 284 -7.61 6.77 9.78
CA GLY A 284 -6.25 6.24 9.58
C GLY A 284 -5.87 6.19 8.10
N ILE A 285 -6.80 5.78 7.24
CA ILE A 285 -6.59 5.72 5.79
C ILE A 285 -6.39 7.14 5.22
N ARG A 286 -7.17 8.13 5.68
CA ARG A 286 -7.04 9.52 5.23
C ARG A 286 -5.68 10.11 5.59
N TRP A 287 -5.20 9.90 6.82
CA TRP A 287 -3.87 10.34 7.23
C TRP A 287 -2.76 9.66 6.43
N SER A 288 -2.90 8.36 6.18
CA SER A 288 -1.94 7.62 5.37
C SER A 288 -1.89 8.10 3.91
N LEU A 289 -3.05 8.44 3.33
CA LEU A 289 -3.13 9.01 1.99
C LEU A 289 -2.47 10.40 1.91
N LEU A 290 -2.64 11.24 2.93
CA LEU A 290 -1.91 12.51 3.02
C LEU A 290 -0.40 12.31 3.17
N MET A 291 0.04 11.39 4.03
CA MET A 291 1.45 11.06 4.19
C MET A 291 2.08 10.66 2.86
N LEU A 292 1.40 9.77 2.10
CA LEU A 292 1.85 9.39 0.76
C LEU A 292 1.89 10.59 -0.19
N THR A 293 0.92 11.51 -0.11
CA THR A 293 0.87 12.73 -0.93
C THR A 293 2.06 13.64 -0.65
N VAL A 294 2.34 13.89 0.62
CA VAL A 294 3.49 14.70 1.04
C VAL A 294 4.80 14.07 0.58
N LEU A 295 4.93 12.74 0.70
CA LEU A 295 6.13 12.04 0.23
C LEU A 295 6.29 12.13 -1.29
N VAL A 296 5.21 11.91 -2.07
CA VAL A 296 5.26 12.04 -3.53
C VAL A 296 5.65 13.46 -3.94
N PHE A 297 5.16 14.49 -3.25
CA PHE A 297 5.60 15.86 -3.47
C PHE A 297 7.08 16.06 -3.14
N ALA A 298 7.55 15.54 -1.99
CA ALA A 298 8.96 15.62 -1.62
C ALA A 298 9.86 14.93 -2.66
N ILE A 299 9.44 13.76 -3.17
CA ILE A 299 10.14 13.03 -4.24
C ILE A 299 10.19 13.86 -5.53
N ASN A 300 9.09 14.51 -5.91
CA ASN A 300 9.05 15.36 -7.10
C ASN A 300 9.95 16.58 -6.96
N VAL A 301 9.91 17.26 -5.83
CA VAL A 301 10.83 18.39 -5.54
C VAL A 301 12.28 17.92 -5.56
N PHE A 302 12.56 16.77 -4.92
CA PHE A 302 13.90 16.17 -4.95
C PHE A 302 14.34 15.81 -6.37
N ALA A 303 13.45 15.26 -7.21
CA ALA A 303 13.75 14.96 -8.61
C ALA A 303 14.12 16.20 -9.41
N ILE A 304 13.36 17.30 -9.23
CA ILE A 304 13.57 18.56 -9.95
C ILE A 304 14.92 19.20 -9.59
N GLU A 305 15.31 19.17 -8.32
CA GLU A 305 16.54 19.83 -7.85
C GLU A 305 17.78 18.93 -7.98
N TRP A 306 17.65 17.61 -7.81
CA TRP A 306 18.77 16.67 -7.87
C TRP A 306 19.23 16.37 -9.30
N ILE A 307 18.30 16.26 -10.25
CA ILE A 307 18.59 15.81 -11.61
C ILE A 307 18.90 17.03 -12.49
N THR A 308 20.18 17.33 -12.65
CA THR A 308 20.66 18.51 -13.37
C THR A 308 21.03 18.22 -14.83
N GLU A 309 21.49 17.01 -15.13
CA GLU A 309 22.12 16.65 -16.43
C GLU A 309 21.10 16.50 -17.58
N ALA A 310 19.87 16.06 -17.28
CA ALA A 310 18.83 15.82 -18.28
C ALA A 310 17.45 16.24 -17.74
N ARG A 311 17.18 17.55 -17.75
CA ARG A 311 15.96 18.12 -17.15
C ARG A 311 14.68 17.65 -17.84
N GLU A 312 14.72 17.32 -19.13
CA GLU A 312 13.57 16.71 -19.83
C GLU A 312 13.22 15.32 -19.29
N GLN A 313 14.19 14.55 -18.81
CA GLN A 313 13.95 13.22 -18.25
C GLN A 313 13.24 13.29 -16.89
N VAL A 314 13.34 14.42 -16.17
CA VAL A 314 12.58 14.64 -14.92
C VAL A 314 11.08 14.58 -15.18
N LEU A 315 10.61 15.00 -16.36
CA LEU A 315 9.19 14.90 -16.74
C LEU A 315 8.70 13.45 -16.80
N ALA A 316 9.58 12.49 -17.13
CA ALA A 316 9.25 11.08 -17.16
C ALA A 316 8.96 10.49 -15.77
N VAL A 317 9.42 11.15 -14.70
CA VAL A 317 9.08 10.79 -13.31
C VAL A 317 7.94 11.67 -12.80
N PHE A 318 8.04 12.97 -13.06
CA PHE A 318 7.13 13.98 -12.52
C PHE A 318 5.69 13.76 -12.98
N MET A 319 5.47 13.64 -14.29
CA MET A 319 4.11 13.54 -14.83
C MET A 319 3.40 12.24 -14.42
N PRO A 320 4.01 11.05 -14.58
CA PRO A 320 3.35 9.81 -14.16
C PRO A 320 3.07 9.78 -12.67
N SER A 321 3.96 10.32 -11.83
CA SER A 321 3.75 10.31 -10.37
C SER A 321 2.49 11.10 -9.96
N ILE A 322 2.26 12.27 -10.55
CA ILE A 322 1.08 13.11 -10.28
C ILE A 322 -0.19 12.46 -10.84
N MET A 323 -0.12 11.89 -12.06
CA MET A 323 -1.26 11.21 -12.67
C MET A 323 -1.71 9.99 -11.86
N ILE A 324 -0.76 9.12 -11.46
CA ILE A 324 -1.01 7.95 -10.62
C ILE A 324 -1.59 8.39 -9.27
N MET A 325 -1.06 9.48 -8.70
CA MET A 325 -1.58 10.00 -7.44
C MET A 325 -3.00 10.54 -7.57
N GLY A 326 -3.33 11.20 -8.69
CA GLY A 326 -4.70 11.63 -9.01
C GLY A 326 -5.67 10.44 -9.15
N LEU A 327 -5.22 9.34 -9.78
CA LEU A 327 -6.00 8.10 -9.84
C LEU A 327 -6.21 7.50 -8.44
N LEU A 328 -5.18 7.46 -7.61
CA LEU A 328 -5.30 6.96 -6.24
C LEU A 328 -6.29 7.79 -5.42
N TRP A 329 -6.21 9.13 -5.51
CA TRP A 329 -7.14 10.04 -4.84
C TRP A 329 -8.58 9.88 -5.32
N THR A 330 -8.80 9.62 -6.61
CA THR A 330 -10.15 9.36 -7.12
C THR A 330 -10.68 7.99 -6.74
N PHE A 331 -9.86 6.94 -6.74
CA PHE A 331 -10.26 5.64 -6.22
C PHE A 331 -10.61 5.70 -4.73
N ALA A 332 -9.73 6.29 -3.91
CA ALA A 332 -9.97 6.49 -2.49
C ALA A 332 -11.19 7.38 -2.26
N GLY A 333 -11.33 8.48 -3.00
CA GLY A 333 -12.44 9.41 -2.92
C GLY A 333 -13.78 8.77 -3.28
N ALA A 334 -13.82 7.91 -4.30
CA ALA A 334 -15.03 7.19 -4.71
C ALA A 334 -15.49 6.20 -3.62
N MET A 335 -14.54 5.48 -3.01
CA MET A 335 -14.80 4.62 -1.87
C MET A 335 -15.31 5.44 -0.66
N MET A 336 -14.64 6.53 -0.31
CA MET A 336 -15.08 7.41 0.80
C MET A 336 -16.46 8.03 0.54
N ALA A 337 -16.77 8.40 -0.71
CA ALA A 337 -18.09 8.91 -1.10
C ALA A 337 -19.21 7.85 -0.96
N ALA A 338 -18.85 6.56 -0.95
CA ALA A 338 -19.77 5.45 -0.70
C ALA A 338 -19.84 5.00 0.78
N GLU A 339 -19.05 5.60 1.67
CA GLU A 339 -19.05 5.28 3.10
C GLU A 339 -20.43 5.54 3.75
N SER A 340 -20.73 4.81 4.83
CA SER A 340 -21.95 5.04 5.60
C SER A 340 -22.02 6.46 6.16
N ALA A 341 -23.20 7.07 6.07
CA ALA A 341 -23.49 8.36 6.67
C ALA A 341 -23.75 8.28 8.18
N ALA A 342 -23.98 7.08 8.73
CA ALA A 342 -24.32 6.86 10.12
C ALA A 342 -23.03 6.79 10.98
N LEU A 343 -22.89 7.71 11.93
CA LEU A 343 -21.82 7.71 12.92
C LEU A 343 -22.30 7.04 14.20
N THR A 344 -21.53 6.10 14.75
CA THR A 344 -21.85 5.51 16.05
C THR A 344 -21.76 6.56 17.16
N PRO A 345 -22.55 6.44 18.24
CA PRO A 345 -22.48 7.35 19.38
C PRO A 345 -21.08 7.46 20.00
N ARG A 346 -20.27 6.40 19.90
CA ARG A 346 -18.86 6.39 20.33
C ARG A 346 -18.02 7.38 19.53
N ILE A 347 -18.07 7.31 18.19
CA ILE A 347 -17.31 8.22 17.30
C ILE A 347 -17.79 9.67 17.47
N GLN A 348 -19.09 9.90 17.65
CA GLN A 348 -19.63 11.25 17.87
C GLN A 348 -19.07 11.92 19.12
N ARG A 349 -18.69 11.14 20.15
CA ARG A 349 -18.07 11.64 21.39
C ARG A 349 -16.59 11.97 21.26
N GLU A 350 -15.91 11.38 20.27
CA GLU A 350 -14.49 11.65 19.98
C GLU A 350 -14.32 12.93 19.14
N LEU A 351 -15.40 13.45 18.56
CA LEU A 351 -15.37 14.67 17.78
C LEU A 351 -15.06 15.88 18.68
N PRO A 352 -14.21 16.82 18.20
CA PRO A 352 -13.89 18.03 18.94
C PRO A 352 -15.16 18.84 19.27
N GLY A 353 -15.20 19.46 20.45
CA GLY A 353 -16.36 20.22 20.91
C GLY A 353 -16.49 21.63 20.31
N ASN A 354 -15.39 22.21 19.82
CA ASN A 354 -15.35 23.59 19.35
C ASN A 354 -15.66 23.68 17.85
N PHE A 355 -16.31 24.77 17.43
CA PHE A 355 -16.69 24.98 16.03
C PHE A 355 -15.47 25.00 15.07
N PHE A 356 -14.41 25.75 15.42
CA PHE A 356 -13.21 25.86 14.57
C PHE A 356 -12.46 24.53 14.43
N SER A 357 -12.30 23.78 15.51
CA SER A 357 -11.65 22.47 15.46
C SER A 357 -12.51 21.44 14.75
N ARG A 358 -13.85 21.52 14.83
CA ARG A 358 -14.73 20.74 13.94
C ARG A 358 -14.52 21.12 12.49
N MET A 359 -14.52 22.40 12.14
CA MET A 359 -14.36 22.83 10.75
C MET A 359 -13.06 22.28 10.11
N LEU A 360 -11.95 22.26 10.85
CA LEU A 360 -10.68 21.72 10.36
C LEU A 360 -10.60 20.19 10.39
N LEU A 361 -11.08 19.55 11.47
CA LEU A 361 -10.91 18.10 11.67
C LEU A 361 -12.05 17.25 11.10
N VAL A 362 -13.19 17.85 10.73
CA VAL A 362 -14.33 17.15 10.11
C VAL A 362 -13.95 16.51 8.77
N PHE A 363 -12.93 17.00 8.07
CA PHE A 363 -12.44 16.35 6.85
C PHE A 363 -11.72 15.02 7.11
N PHE A 364 -11.32 14.75 8.36
CA PHE A 364 -10.73 13.49 8.76
C PHE A 364 -11.76 12.51 9.32
N THR A 365 -13.00 12.93 9.53
CA THR A 365 -14.03 12.09 10.17
C THR A 365 -14.83 11.29 9.14
N PRO A 366 -15.24 10.06 9.48
CA PRO A 366 -15.92 9.16 8.54
C PRO A 366 -17.20 9.77 7.96
N GLY A 367 -17.46 9.49 6.68
CA GLY A 367 -18.70 9.85 6.03
C GLY A 367 -18.56 10.32 4.56
N PRO A 368 -19.66 10.26 3.79
CA PRO A 368 -19.60 10.43 2.33
C PRO A 368 -19.39 11.87 1.88
N ALA A 369 -19.95 12.86 2.59
CA ALA A 369 -19.75 14.28 2.24
C ALA A 369 -18.36 14.78 2.65
N THR A 370 -17.86 14.36 3.82
CA THR A 370 -16.53 14.73 4.31
C THR A 370 -15.44 14.08 3.46
N GLY A 371 -15.64 12.81 3.07
CA GLY A 371 -14.79 12.09 2.14
C GLY A 371 -14.72 12.74 0.75
N LEU A 372 -15.86 13.21 0.20
CA LEU A 372 -15.88 13.92 -1.07
C LEU A 372 -15.07 15.21 -1.02
N VAL A 373 -15.29 16.07 0.00
CA VAL A 373 -14.52 17.32 0.15
C VAL A 373 -13.04 17.03 0.34
N PHE A 374 -12.69 16.03 1.16
CA PHE A 374 -11.32 15.61 1.38
C PHE A 374 -10.64 15.18 0.07
N ALA A 375 -11.32 14.39 -0.77
CA ALA A 375 -10.79 13.98 -2.07
C ALA A 375 -10.66 15.14 -3.06
N CYS A 376 -11.64 16.04 -3.12
CA CYS A 376 -11.56 17.24 -3.96
C CYS A 376 -10.40 18.16 -3.53
N LEU A 377 -10.19 18.34 -2.22
CA LEU A 377 -9.06 19.09 -1.70
C LEU A 377 -7.73 18.42 -2.07
N GLY A 378 -7.63 17.10 -1.93
CA GLY A 378 -6.45 16.34 -2.35
C GLY A 378 -6.13 16.49 -3.85
N ILE A 379 -7.14 16.39 -4.72
CA ILE A 379 -6.95 16.60 -6.17
C ILE A 379 -6.59 18.07 -6.47
N GLY A 380 -7.17 19.02 -5.74
CA GLY A 380 -6.81 20.44 -5.85
C GLY A 380 -5.36 20.73 -5.45
N THR A 381 -4.87 20.13 -4.36
CA THR A 381 -3.47 20.27 -3.96
C THR A 381 -2.51 19.62 -4.95
N LEU A 382 -2.89 18.47 -5.55
CA LEU A 382 -2.15 17.86 -6.66
C LEU A 382 -2.05 18.80 -7.87
N LEU A 383 -3.14 19.48 -8.24
CA LEU A 383 -3.13 20.44 -9.35
C LEU A 383 -2.20 21.62 -9.07
N ILE A 384 -2.24 22.18 -7.86
CA ILE A 384 -1.36 23.29 -7.46
C ILE A 384 0.11 22.84 -7.52
N ALA A 385 0.42 21.67 -6.99
CA ALA A 385 1.77 21.11 -7.04
C ALA A 385 2.22 20.81 -8.47
N ALA A 386 1.33 20.32 -9.33
CA ALA A 386 1.60 20.10 -10.75
C ALA A 386 1.97 21.41 -11.45
N MET A 387 1.17 22.46 -11.26
CA MET A 387 1.44 23.78 -11.83
C MET A 387 2.78 24.34 -11.36
N ALA A 388 2.99 24.40 -10.04
CA ALA A 388 4.23 24.92 -9.46
C ALA A 388 5.46 24.12 -9.91
N GLY A 389 5.35 22.79 -9.99
CA GLY A 389 6.44 21.93 -10.47
C GLY A 389 6.75 22.15 -11.95
N THR A 390 5.74 22.27 -12.81
CA THR A 390 5.97 22.59 -14.23
C THR A 390 6.60 23.97 -14.44
N GLU A 391 6.20 24.97 -13.67
CA GLU A 391 6.82 26.31 -13.70
C GLU A 391 8.27 26.24 -13.25
N ARG A 392 8.55 25.57 -12.13
CA ARG A 392 9.89 25.41 -11.61
C ARG A 392 10.83 24.71 -12.61
N ILE A 393 10.37 23.64 -13.27
CA ILE A 393 11.15 22.92 -14.29
C ILE A 393 11.40 23.82 -15.51
N GLN A 394 10.42 24.63 -15.90
CA GLN A 394 10.55 25.55 -17.02
C GLN A 394 11.56 26.68 -16.71
N ASP A 395 11.50 27.28 -15.53
CA ASP A 395 12.42 28.35 -15.08
C ASP A 395 13.86 27.87 -14.99
N LEU A 396 14.02 26.60 -14.65
CA LEU A 396 15.30 25.90 -14.63
C LEU A 396 15.85 25.64 -16.06
N GLY A 397 15.16 26.02 -17.14
CA GLY A 397 15.73 25.99 -18.49
C GLY A 397 15.74 24.61 -19.13
N SER A 398 14.59 23.92 -19.11
CA SER A 398 14.36 22.71 -19.91
C SER A 398 14.43 22.99 -21.43
N GLN A 399 14.82 22.00 -22.25
CA GLN A 399 14.78 22.11 -23.72
C GLN A 399 13.38 21.99 -24.34
N VAL A 400 12.35 21.73 -23.51
CA VAL A 400 10.95 21.59 -23.92
C VAL A 400 10.42 22.92 -24.47
N ARG A 401 9.69 22.88 -25.58
CA ARG A 401 9.21 24.10 -26.25
C ARG A 401 8.18 24.81 -25.34
N ALA A 402 8.18 26.15 -25.32
CA ALA A 402 7.20 26.93 -24.55
C ALA A 402 5.74 26.53 -24.84
N ARG A 403 5.46 26.11 -26.08
CA ARG A 403 4.16 25.55 -26.47
C ARG A 403 3.82 24.25 -25.74
N GLU A 404 4.74 23.31 -25.66
CA GLU A 404 4.51 22.00 -25.00
C GLU A 404 4.22 22.20 -23.51
N TRP A 405 4.88 23.17 -22.87
CA TRP A 405 4.55 23.60 -21.51
C TRP A 405 3.10 24.07 -21.36
N THR A 406 2.61 24.88 -22.31
CA THR A 406 1.22 25.30 -22.27
C THR A 406 0.29 24.10 -22.40
N LEU A 407 0.51 23.19 -23.35
CA LEU A 407 -0.33 22.00 -23.54
C LEU A 407 -0.37 21.11 -22.29
N LEU A 408 0.78 20.88 -21.66
CA LEU A 408 0.87 20.11 -20.41
C LEU A 408 0.03 20.72 -19.29
N ARG A 409 0.11 22.04 -19.08
CA ARG A 409 -0.70 22.73 -18.06
C ARG A 409 -2.20 22.62 -18.35
N HIS A 410 -2.60 22.77 -19.61
CA HIS A 410 -4.01 22.62 -20.02
C HIS A 410 -4.52 21.20 -19.77
N ALA A 411 -3.71 20.18 -20.10
CA ALA A 411 -4.04 18.79 -19.87
C ALA A 411 -4.20 18.48 -18.37
N MET A 412 -3.36 19.05 -17.51
CA MET A 412 -3.45 18.87 -16.05
C MET A 412 -4.72 19.50 -15.45
N VAL A 413 -5.10 20.70 -15.89
CA VAL A 413 -6.35 21.35 -15.46
C VAL A 413 -7.56 20.53 -15.88
N ALA A 414 -7.59 20.10 -17.14
CA ALA A 414 -8.67 19.27 -17.67
C ALA A 414 -8.77 17.95 -16.90
N TYR A 415 -7.63 17.26 -16.71
CA TYR A 415 -7.55 16.00 -15.98
C TYR A 415 -8.12 16.13 -14.55
N CYS A 416 -7.61 17.07 -13.75
CA CYS A 416 -8.09 17.29 -12.38
C CYS A 416 -9.58 17.70 -12.34
N GLY A 417 -10.04 18.52 -13.29
CA GLY A 417 -11.45 18.90 -13.42
C GLY A 417 -12.36 17.69 -13.64
N TYR A 418 -12.02 16.79 -14.58
CA TYR A 418 -12.77 15.56 -14.82
C TYR A 418 -12.79 14.65 -13.58
N LEU A 419 -11.64 14.46 -12.93
CA LEU A 419 -11.54 13.64 -11.73
C LEU A 419 -12.49 14.11 -10.61
N ILE A 420 -12.57 15.43 -10.37
CA ILE A 420 -13.47 16.01 -9.37
C ILE A 420 -14.93 15.84 -9.78
N MET A 421 -15.26 16.07 -11.06
CA MET A 421 -16.61 15.87 -11.57
C MET A 421 -17.06 14.41 -11.47
N PHE A 422 -16.17 13.46 -11.71
CA PHE A 422 -16.48 12.03 -11.54
C PHE A 422 -16.84 11.71 -10.10
N LEU A 423 -16.11 12.26 -9.12
CA LEU A 423 -16.42 12.04 -7.70
C LEU A 423 -17.79 12.63 -7.30
N VAL A 424 -18.15 13.79 -7.84
CA VAL A 424 -19.48 14.39 -7.61
C VAL A 424 -20.59 13.51 -8.20
N LEU A 425 -20.41 13.01 -9.43
CA LEU A 425 -21.36 12.10 -10.06
C LEU A 425 -21.48 10.76 -9.31
N VAL A 426 -20.35 10.19 -8.86
CA VAL A 426 -20.34 8.99 -8.00
C VAL A 426 -21.13 9.24 -6.73
N ARG A 427 -20.94 10.39 -6.07
CA ARG A 427 -21.69 10.75 -4.86
C ARG A 427 -23.20 10.79 -5.11
N TRP A 428 -23.63 11.29 -6.27
CA TRP A 428 -25.05 11.36 -6.65
C TRP A 428 -25.61 9.97 -6.94
N ILE A 429 -24.91 9.15 -7.73
CA ILE A 429 -25.31 7.77 -8.02
C ILE A 429 -25.46 6.99 -6.71
N VAL A 430 -24.48 7.07 -5.81
CA VAL A 430 -24.54 6.39 -4.52
C VAL A 430 -25.63 6.97 -3.61
N ALA A 431 -25.94 8.27 -3.70
CA ALA A 431 -27.07 8.86 -2.98
C ALA A 431 -28.40 8.24 -3.40
N ILE A 432 -28.61 8.08 -4.71
CA ILE A 432 -29.83 7.50 -5.30
C ILE A 432 -29.93 6.02 -4.91
N LEU A 433 -28.85 5.25 -5.07
CA LEU A 433 -28.84 3.83 -4.68
C LEU A 433 -29.13 3.62 -3.19
N ARG A 434 -28.71 4.57 -2.34
CA ARG A 434 -28.91 4.51 -0.88
C ARG A 434 -30.35 4.76 -0.44
N ILE A 435 -31.22 5.27 -1.31
CA ILE A 435 -32.64 5.48 -0.97
C ILE A 435 -33.29 4.14 -0.60
N ASN A 436 -32.97 3.08 -1.34
CA ASN A 436 -33.59 1.75 -1.17
C ASN A 436 -32.62 0.67 -0.68
N ASN A 437 -31.32 0.93 -0.65
CA ASN A 437 -30.29 -0.07 -0.32
C ASN A 437 -29.27 0.47 0.70
N HIS A 438 -28.48 -0.43 1.29
CA HIS A 438 -27.30 -0.09 2.07
C HIS A 438 -26.04 -0.36 1.23
N PRO A 439 -25.62 0.58 0.37
CA PRO A 439 -24.49 0.34 -0.52
C PRO A 439 -23.21 0.18 0.27
N ARG A 440 -22.42 -0.84 -0.10
CA ARG A 440 -21.06 -1.03 0.41
C ARG A 440 -20.09 -0.04 -0.25
N VAL A 441 -18.91 0.08 0.35
CA VAL A 441 -17.86 1.01 -0.08
C VAL A 441 -17.37 0.70 -1.52
N GLU A 442 -17.37 -0.57 -1.92
CA GLU A 442 -16.92 -1.03 -3.24
C GLU A 442 -17.85 -0.55 -4.38
N ILE A 443 -19.12 -0.27 -4.07
CA ILE A 443 -20.08 0.27 -5.06
C ILE A 443 -19.64 1.66 -5.53
N GLY A 444 -18.95 2.44 -4.68
CA GLY A 444 -18.36 3.70 -5.08
C GLY A 444 -17.35 3.54 -6.22
N LEU A 445 -16.49 2.52 -6.13
CA LEU A 445 -15.52 2.20 -7.18
C LEU A 445 -16.19 1.74 -8.47
N ALA A 446 -17.21 0.87 -8.38
CA ALA A 446 -17.99 0.44 -9.54
C ALA A 446 -18.69 1.63 -10.23
N ALA A 447 -19.27 2.55 -9.43
CA ALA A 447 -19.88 3.77 -9.94
C ALA A 447 -18.84 4.68 -10.61
N LEU A 448 -17.62 4.79 -10.08
CA LEU A 448 -16.55 5.56 -10.70
C LEU A 448 -16.18 5.01 -12.07
N ILE A 449 -15.98 3.69 -12.18
CA ILE A 449 -15.68 3.02 -13.45
C ILE A 449 -16.82 3.26 -14.45
N ALA A 450 -18.07 3.09 -14.02
CA ALA A 450 -19.22 3.35 -14.87
C ALA A 450 -19.26 4.81 -15.35
N VAL A 451 -19.04 5.80 -14.47
CA VAL A 451 -19.00 7.22 -14.84
C VAL A 451 -17.86 7.51 -15.82
N ALA A 452 -16.65 7.00 -15.57
CA ALA A 452 -15.49 7.22 -16.42
C ALA A 452 -15.65 6.61 -17.83
N VAL A 453 -16.29 5.43 -17.92
CA VAL A 453 -16.56 4.74 -19.19
C VAL A 453 -17.74 5.36 -19.93
N LEU A 454 -18.84 5.67 -19.24
CA LEU A 454 -20.02 6.27 -19.88
C LEU A 454 -19.75 7.71 -20.33
N SER A 455 -18.96 8.48 -19.57
CA SER A 455 -18.58 9.84 -19.99
C SER A 455 -17.74 9.86 -21.26
N SER A 456 -16.96 8.81 -21.56
CA SER A 456 -16.24 8.72 -22.85
C SER A 456 -17.12 8.13 -23.97
N LEU A 457 -17.88 7.07 -23.69
CA LEU A 457 -18.65 6.35 -24.72
C LEU A 457 -19.92 7.08 -25.17
N VAL A 458 -20.67 7.69 -24.25
CA VAL A 458 -22.00 8.26 -24.56
C VAL A 458 -21.89 9.46 -25.52
N PRO A 459 -21.04 10.48 -25.27
CA PRO A 459 -20.94 11.62 -26.17
C PRO A 459 -20.41 11.23 -27.55
N TYR A 460 -19.47 10.28 -27.59
CA TYR A 460 -18.93 9.74 -28.83
C TYR A 460 -20.00 9.00 -29.64
N SER A 461 -20.78 8.12 -28.99
CA SER A 461 -21.84 7.34 -29.65
C SER A 461 -22.95 8.24 -30.20
N ILE A 462 -23.34 9.28 -29.46
CA ILE A 462 -24.34 10.26 -29.89
C ILE A 462 -23.83 11.04 -31.11
N GLY A 463 -22.59 11.53 -31.06
CA GLY A 463 -22.01 12.29 -32.18
C GLY A 463 -21.80 11.42 -33.42
N LEU A 464 -21.41 10.16 -33.25
CA LEU A 464 -21.28 9.20 -34.33
C LEU A 464 -22.64 8.90 -34.99
N HIS A 465 -23.69 8.71 -34.19
CA HIS A 465 -25.04 8.49 -34.70
C HIS A 465 -25.57 9.72 -35.46
N TYR A 466 -25.34 10.93 -34.93
CA TYR A 466 -25.74 12.17 -35.60
C TYR A 466 -25.00 12.43 -36.92
N ASN A 467 -23.79 11.87 -37.07
CA ASN A 467 -22.99 11.98 -38.28
C ASN A 467 -23.08 10.74 -39.18
N ASP A 468 -24.19 10.00 -39.14
CA ASP A 468 -24.44 8.80 -39.95
C ASP A 468 -23.31 7.75 -39.89
N TYR A 469 -22.74 7.55 -38.70
CA TYR A 469 -21.61 6.66 -38.44
C TYR A 469 -20.32 6.99 -39.21
N ARG A 470 -20.20 8.23 -39.70
CA ARG A 470 -18.97 8.72 -40.34
C ARG A 470 -18.05 9.41 -39.32
N PRO A 471 -16.73 9.42 -39.55
CA PRO A 471 -15.81 10.23 -38.74
C PRO A 471 -16.22 11.71 -38.74
N TYR A 472 -16.22 12.35 -37.56
CA TYR A 472 -16.57 13.76 -37.40
C TYR A 472 -15.50 14.51 -36.60
N SER A 473 -15.43 15.82 -36.81
CA SER A 473 -14.53 16.71 -36.07
C SER A 473 -15.05 16.96 -34.65
N TYR A 474 -14.13 17.19 -33.72
CA TYR A 474 -14.47 17.54 -32.35
C TYR A 474 -15.34 18.82 -32.29
N SER A 475 -16.42 18.76 -31.52
CA SER A 475 -17.34 19.88 -31.30
C SER A 475 -17.47 20.21 -29.82
N GLY A 476 -17.94 21.41 -29.47
CA GLY A 476 -18.01 21.86 -28.06
C GLY A 476 -18.82 20.95 -27.13
N TRP A 477 -19.84 20.25 -27.64
CA TRP A 477 -20.64 19.32 -26.83
C TRP A 477 -19.89 18.02 -26.46
N GLN A 478 -18.81 17.70 -27.19
CA GLN A 478 -17.95 16.54 -26.90
C GLN A 478 -17.02 16.76 -25.70
N ILE A 479 -17.08 17.93 -25.05
CA ILE A 479 -16.31 18.24 -23.84
C ILE A 479 -16.63 17.31 -22.66
N THR A 480 -17.74 16.58 -22.71
CA THR A 480 -18.05 15.54 -21.72
C THR A 480 -17.20 14.28 -21.89
N ASN A 481 -16.64 14.04 -23.09
CA ASN A 481 -15.74 12.94 -23.40
C ASN A 481 -14.30 13.27 -23.00
N TRP A 482 -13.96 12.96 -21.76
CA TRP A 482 -12.64 13.26 -21.19
C TRP A 482 -11.46 12.70 -21.99
N VAL A 483 -11.58 11.49 -22.56
CA VAL A 483 -10.51 10.85 -23.34
C VAL A 483 -10.24 11.65 -24.62
N TRP A 484 -11.30 11.98 -25.35
CA TRP A 484 -11.17 12.72 -26.61
C TRP A 484 -10.72 14.17 -26.38
N THR A 485 -11.25 14.82 -25.34
CA THR A 485 -10.84 16.19 -24.96
C THR A 485 -9.35 16.23 -24.62
N ILE A 486 -8.84 15.31 -23.80
CA ILE A 486 -7.41 15.26 -23.47
C ILE A 486 -6.57 14.97 -24.72
N GLY A 487 -7.00 14.05 -25.58
CA GLY A 487 -6.34 13.80 -26.87
C GLY A 487 -6.24 15.06 -27.74
N MET A 488 -7.33 15.82 -27.84
CA MET A 488 -7.37 17.08 -28.61
C MET A 488 -6.45 18.18 -28.05
N ILE A 489 -6.24 18.21 -26.72
CA ILE A 489 -5.24 19.10 -26.12
C ILE A 489 -3.84 18.74 -26.61
N PHE A 490 -3.49 17.45 -26.67
CA PHE A 490 -2.18 17.01 -27.17
C PHE A 490 -2.03 17.19 -28.69
N ASP A 491 -3.10 17.01 -29.47
CA ASP A 491 -3.15 17.30 -30.91
C ASP A 491 -3.16 18.81 -31.23
N ASN A 492 -3.20 19.63 -30.18
CA ASN A 492 -2.91 21.06 -30.26
C ASN A 492 -3.93 21.85 -31.12
N GLN A 493 -5.17 21.38 -31.10
CA GLN A 493 -6.32 22.21 -31.44
C GLN A 493 -6.64 23.07 -30.22
N SER A 494 -6.31 24.36 -30.26
CA SER A 494 -6.42 25.27 -29.12
C SER A 494 -7.89 25.55 -28.76
N LEU A 495 -8.49 24.65 -27.99
CA LEU A 495 -9.82 24.83 -27.45
C LEU A 495 -9.75 25.82 -26.28
N ARG A 496 -9.80 27.13 -26.56
CA ARG A 496 -9.78 28.22 -25.54
C ARG A 496 -10.74 27.98 -24.36
N TRP A 497 -11.83 27.28 -24.63
CA TRP A 497 -12.94 27.00 -23.73
C TRP A 497 -12.63 25.86 -22.74
N VAL A 498 -11.69 24.97 -23.04
CA VAL A 498 -11.44 23.77 -22.21
C VAL A 498 -10.88 24.14 -20.84
N ASN A 499 -10.03 25.17 -20.75
CA ASN A 499 -9.55 25.64 -19.45
C ASN A 499 -10.66 26.27 -18.62
N GLU A 500 -11.46 27.14 -19.23
CA GLU A 500 -12.58 27.81 -18.55
C GLU A 500 -13.60 26.78 -18.05
N VAL A 501 -13.90 25.76 -18.85
CA VAL A 501 -14.80 24.66 -18.48
C VAL A 501 -14.14 23.77 -17.42
N GLY A 502 -12.85 23.46 -17.52
CA GLY A 502 -12.11 22.69 -16.52
C GLY A 502 -12.13 23.38 -15.15
N ILE A 503 -11.78 24.66 -15.09
CA ILE A 503 -11.76 25.46 -13.86
C ILE A 503 -13.18 25.64 -13.30
N SER A 504 -14.16 25.96 -14.14
CA SER A 504 -15.55 26.12 -13.69
C SER A 504 -16.15 24.82 -13.18
N SER A 505 -15.87 23.68 -13.83
CA SER A 505 -16.30 22.35 -13.37
C SER A 505 -15.68 22.00 -12.02
N MET A 506 -14.41 22.34 -11.80
CA MET A 506 -13.72 22.14 -10.53
C MET A 506 -14.32 23.01 -9.40
N LEU A 507 -14.53 24.31 -9.66
CA LEU A 507 -15.16 25.22 -8.72
C LEU A 507 -16.59 24.75 -8.37
N MET A 508 -17.37 24.38 -9.38
CA MET A 508 -18.73 23.86 -9.19
C MET A 508 -18.72 22.58 -8.35
N GLY A 509 -17.86 21.61 -8.69
CA GLY A 509 -17.75 20.35 -7.95
C GLY A 509 -17.32 20.56 -6.50
N PHE A 510 -16.41 21.50 -6.26
CA PHE A 510 -15.98 21.86 -4.91
C PHE A 510 -17.10 22.53 -4.09
N LEU A 511 -17.83 23.49 -4.69
CA LEU A 511 -18.96 24.15 -4.04
C LEU A 511 -20.08 23.15 -3.70
N ILE A 512 -20.39 22.22 -4.60
CA ILE A 512 -21.35 21.13 -4.38
C ILE A 512 -20.88 20.24 -3.22
N ALA A 513 -19.59 19.90 -3.17
CA ALA A 513 -19.02 19.10 -2.10
C ALA A 513 -19.15 19.79 -0.73
N ILE A 514 -18.82 21.09 -0.64
CA ILE A 514 -18.96 21.88 0.59
C ILE A 514 -20.42 21.99 1.03
N ALA A 515 -21.34 22.27 0.10
CA ALA A 515 -22.77 22.38 0.40
C ALA A 515 -23.30 21.09 1.08
N GLY A 516 -22.77 19.92 0.71
CA GLY A 516 -23.11 18.64 1.31
C GLY A 516 -22.62 18.43 2.76
N VAL A 517 -21.66 19.22 3.25
CA VAL A 517 -21.08 19.10 4.61
C VAL A 517 -21.83 19.93 5.64
N GLY A 518 -22.54 21.00 5.24
CA GLY A 518 -23.00 22.09 6.11
C GLY A 518 -23.69 21.69 7.42
N ARG A 519 -24.54 20.65 7.43
CA ARG A 519 -25.22 20.21 8.66
C ARG A 519 -24.31 19.49 9.66
N ARG A 520 -23.17 18.92 9.22
CA ARG A 520 -22.24 18.13 10.06
C ARG A 520 -21.13 18.96 10.71
N ALA A 521 -20.85 20.15 10.17
CA ALA A 521 -19.92 21.09 10.79
C ALA A 521 -20.48 21.68 12.10
N LEU A 522 -21.80 21.58 12.32
CA LEU A 522 -22.45 22.08 13.52
C LEU A 522 -22.14 21.18 14.74
N PRO A 523 -21.91 21.79 15.93
CA PRO A 523 -21.70 21.06 17.17
C PRO A 523 -22.98 20.32 17.60
N MET A 524 -23.00 19.00 17.45
CA MET A 524 -23.97 18.11 18.10
C MET A 524 -23.34 17.53 19.37
N ARG A 525 -23.97 17.73 20.52
CA ARG A 525 -23.56 17.14 21.81
C ARG A 525 -24.41 15.91 22.07
N THR A 526 -23.81 14.72 22.01
CA THR A 526 -24.40 13.50 22.54
C THR A 526 -23.95 13.31 23.98
N ALA A 527 -24.89 13.09 24.90
CA ALA A 527 -24.56 12.84 26.30
C ALA A 527 -23.64 11.60 26.45
N THR A 528 -22.60 11.74 27.26
CA THR A 528 -21.71 10.64 27.68
C THR A 528 -22.32 9.94 28.89
N PRO A 529 -22.57 8.62 28.85
CA PRO A 529 -23.05 7.85 29.99
C PRO A 529 -22.04 7.92 31.14
N GLU A 530 -22.53 8.02 32.37
CA GLU A 530 -21.69 8.14 33.57
C GLU A 530 -20.69 6.96 33.72
N ALA A 531 -21.09 5.76 33.31
CA ALA A 531 -20.23 4.58 33.30
C ALA A 531 -18.96 4.76 32.45
N VAL A 532 -19.05 5.45 31.30
CA VAL A 532 -17.90 5.69 30.40
C VAL A 532 -16.97 6.77 30.97
N LEU A 533 -17.51 7.75 31.71
CA LEU A 533 -16.72 8.75 32.41
C LEU A 533 -15.95 8.12 33.58
N ALA A 534 -16.59 7.20 34.30
CA ALA A 534 -15.96 6.45 35.40
C ALA A 534 -14.82 5.53 34.92
N GLU A 535 -14.96 4.95 33.73
CA GLU A 535 -13.92 4.08 33.14
C GLU A 535 -12.72 4.88 32.60
N ARG A 536 -12.92 6.08 32.05
CA ARG A 536 -11.82 6.95 31.59
C ARG A 536 -11.03 7.63 32.72
N ALA A 537 -11.58 7.65 33.93
CA ALA A 537 -10.94 8.20 35.11
C ALA A 537 -10.09 7.15 35.86
N LYS A 538 -10.21 5.87 35.51
CA LYS A 538 -9.30 4.80 35.90
C LYS A 538 -8.16 4.69 34.89
#